data_AF-A0A554R1M1-F1
#
_entry.id   AF-A0A554R1M1-F1
#
_cell.length_a   1.000
_cell.length_b   1.000
_cell.length_c   1.000
_cell.angle_alpha   90.00
_cell.angle_beta   90.00
_cell.angle_gamma   90.00
#
_symmetry.space_group_name_H-M   'P 1'
#
loop_
_entity.id
_entity.type
_entity.pdbx_description
1 polymer ?
#
loop_
_entity_poly.entity_id
_entity_poly.type
_entity_poly.pdbx_seq_one_letter_code
_entity_poly.pdbx_strand_id
1 'polypeptide(L)'
;MKPLIPTYADFVAKLPAAQQLEPFEACLARYTNHVDSEVYALAEVCKRQYPDRTSAEIRSMVADILTATIVSSHLGQHWYEQNFTMGKVNDQTRGYLYPTHELPNVDQYLRTYTSHRKHELARRLHQLQTFDWFPSTIEHVRTTQLSGAAFELDVATYLMALPLRVDRVSETGIKGEDFDLLFWVRETPIAIEAKTKEDNTEFSEQTIKQTIKRAGSQLPKGQTGFVFMRIPMPWVGPLLEEHYNEYLHSATRSSTRISVVFTAIDKLGRNADGTTSITRFWDYFKTENCPEQDWKIAMNFRSLHDGEFLEMAPRLPF
;
A
#
# COMPACT_ATOMS: atom_id res chain seq x y z
N MET A 1 1.86 21.45 -17.67
CA MET A 1 1.61 20.33 -18.58
C MET A 1 0.30 19.69 -18.14
N LYS A 2 -0.63 19.37 -19.05
CA LYS A 2 -1.85 18.64 -18.66
C LYS A 2 -1.42 17.22 -18.22
N PRO A 3 -1.89 16.69 -17.08
CA PRO A 3 -1.54 15.33 -16.69
C PRO A 3 -2.10 14.35 -17.73
N LEU A 4 -1.30 13.33 -18.07
CA LEU A 4 -1.72 12.27 -19.01
C LEU A 4 -2.95 11.54 -18.49
N ILE A 5 -2.93 11.18 -17.20
CA ILE A 5 -4.05 10.56 -16.49
C ILE A 5 -4.59 11.61 -15.50
N PRO A 6 -5.80 12.17 -15.74
CA PRO A 6 -6.45 13.05 -14.76
C PRO A 6 -6.87 12.24 -13.53
N THR A 7 -7.07 12.92 -12.39
CA THR A 7 -7.80 12.29 -11.27
C THR A 7 -9.26 12.04 -11.67
N TYR A 8 -9.95 11.13 -11.00
CA TYR A 8 -11.38 10.85 -11.20
C TYR A 8 -12.21 12.12 -11.01
N ALA A 9 -11.93 12.90 -9.95
CA ALA A 9 -12.60 14.17 -9.70
C ALA A 9 -12.38 15.17 -10.86
N ASP A 10 -11.14 15.31 -11.33
CA ASP A 10 -10.82 16.18 -12.47
C ASP A 10 -11.43 15.70 -13.79
N PHE A 11 -11.59 14.40 -13.96
CA PHE A 11 -12.23 13.79 -15.12
C PHE A 11 -13.73 14.10 -15.11
N VAL A 12 -14.42 13.81 -14.00
CA VAL A 12 -15.85 14.07 -13.83
C VAL A 12 -16.16 15.56 -14.00
N ALA A 13 -15.35 16.45 -13.39
CA ALA A 13 -15.54 17.90 -13.51
C ALA A 13 -15.46 18.42 -14.96
N LYS A 14 -14.85 17.66 -15.88
CA LYS A 14 -14.72 18.01 -17.30
C LYS A 14 -15.79 17.36 -18.18
N LEU A 15 -16.61 16.46 -17.64
CA LEU A 15 -17.72 15.87 -18.39
C LEU A 15 -18.80 16.95 -18.66
N PRO A 16 -19.60 16.81 -19.73
CA PRO A 16 -20.82 17.60 -19.91
C PRO A 16 -21.72 17.51 -18.67
N ALA A 17 -22.43 18.60 -18.32
CA ALA A 17 -23.25 18.67 -17.12
C ALA A 17 -24.26 17.51 -16.98
N ALA A 18 -24.85 17.05 -18.09
CA ALA A 18 -25.75 15.90 -18.09
C ALA A 18 -25.07 14.58 -17.68
N GLN A 19 -23.78 14.41 -18.02
CA GLN A 19 -23.00 13.23 -17.67
C GLN A 19 -22.44 13.29 -16.24
N GLN A 20 -22.22 14.48 -15.69
CA GLN A 20 -21.82 14.65 -14.28
C GLN A 20 -22.90 14.16 -13.29
N LEU A 21 -24.15 14.09 -13.74
CA LEU A 21 -25.30 13.61 -12.96
C LEU A 21 -25.59 12.11 -13.16
N GLU A 22 -24.80 11.40 -13.98
CA GLU A 22 -24.94 9.95 -14.14
C GLU A 22 -24.61 9.22 -12.82
N PRO A 23 -25.16 8.00 -12.61
CA PRO A 23 -24.76 7.16 -11.48
C PRO A 23 -23.25 6.97 -11.40
N PHE A 24 -22.74 6.80 -10.18
CA PHE A 24 -21.30 6.64 -9.91
C PHE A 24 -20.65 5.57 -10.79
N GLU A 25 -21.32 4.43 -10.98
CA GLU A 25 -20.82 3.30 -11.77
C GLU A 25 -20.64 3.66 -13.24
N ALA A 26 -21.51 4.48 -13.81
CA ALA A 26 -21.41 4.94 -15.19
C ALA A 26 -20.23 5.91 -15.36
N CYS A 27 -20.09 6.86 -14.43
CA CYS A 27 -18.94 7.77 -14.39
C CYS A 27 -17.61 7.01 -14.22
N LEU A 28 -17.59 6.01 -13.33
CA LEU A 28 -16.42 5.17 -13.09
C LEU A 28 -16.07 4.34 -14.33
N ALA A 29 -17.04 3.70 -14.98
CA ALA A 29 -16.79 2.94 -16.21
C ALA A 29 -16.21 3.83 -17.34
N ARG A 30 -16.73 5.06 -17.51
CA ARG A 30 -16.18 6.03 -18.47
C ARG A 30 -14.75 6.41 -18.11
N TYR A 31 -14.47 6.67 -16.84
CA TYR A 31 -13.14 6.99 -16.36
C TYR A 31 -12.16 5.85 -16.62
N THR A 32 -12.51 4.62 -16.28
CA THR A 32 -11.68 3.43 -16.55
C THR A 32 -11.38 3.28 -18.05
N ASN A 33 -12.39 3.39 -18.92
CA ASN A 33 -12.19 3.33 -20.36
C ASN A 33 -11.26 4.44 -20.89
N HIS A 34 -11.35 5.65 -20.31
CA HIS A 34 -10.45 6.74 -20.65
C HIS A 34 -9.00 6.42 -20.25
N VAL A 35 -8.80 5.97 -19.00
CA VAL A 35 -7.47 5.58 -18.49
C VAL A 35 -6.86 4.48 -19.37
N ASP A 36 -7.61 3.42 -19.68
CA ASP A 36 -7.14 2.31 -20.52
C ASP A 36 -6.72 2.80 -21.92
N SER A 37 -7.51 3.70 -22.52
CA SER A 37 -7.18 4.29 -23.81
C SER A 37 -5.90 5.13 -23.78
N GLU A 38 -5.70 5.95 -22.74
CA GLU A 38 -4.50 6.78 -22.59
C GLU A 38 -3.25 5.93 -22.32
N VAL A 39 -3.37 4.87 -21.52
CA VAL A 39 -2.30 3.90 -21.25
C VAL A 39 -1.90 3.19 -22.54
N TYR A 40 -2.87 2.71 -23.33
CA TYR A 40 -2.60 2.07 -24.61
C TYR A 40 -1.90 3.03 -25.59
N ALA A 41 -2.40 4.27 -25.70
CA ALA A 41 -1.79 5.29 -26.55
C ALA A 41 -0.35 5.61 -26.14
N LEU A 42 -0.08 5.72 -24.83
CA LEU A 42 1.27 5.92 -24.31
C LEU A 42 2.19 4.74 -24.66
N ALA A 43 1.72 3.50 -24.51
CA ALA A 43 2.50 2.32 -24.85
C ALA A 43 2.88 2.30 -26.35
N GLU A 44 1.96 2.65 -27.24
CA GLU A 44 2.24 2.75 -28.68
C GLU A 44 3.22 3.89 -29.02
N VAL A 45 3.16 5.02 -28.31
CA VAL A 45 4.16 6.08 -28.43
C VAL A 45 5.54 5.58 -28.02
N CYS A 46 5.66 4.91 -26.86
CA CYS A 46 6.92 4.35 -26.39
C CYS A 46 7.49 3.32 -27.39
N LYS A 47 6.67 2.42 -27.93
CA LYS A 47 7.12 1.43 -28.93
C LYS A 47 7.67 2.09 -30.19
N ARG A 48 6.98 3.12 -30.71
CA ARG A 48 7.45 3.85 -31.91
C ARG A 48 8.72 4.64 -31.65
N GLN A 49 8.85 5.24 -30.48
CA GLN A 49 10.01 6.06 -30.12
C GLN A 49 11.24 5.20 -29.79
N TYR A 50 11.03 3.98 -29.28
CA TYR A 50 12.08 3.07 -28.84
C TYR A 50 11.90 1.67 -29.47
N PRO A 51 12.02 1.53 -30.80
CA PRO A 51 11.72 0.28 -31.50
C PRO A 51 12.66 -0.87 -31.15
N ASP A 52 13.86 -0.58 -30.67
CA ASP A 52 14.86 -1.58 -30.28
C ASP A 52 14.66 -2.12 -28.85
N ARG A 53 13.70 -1.58 -28.08
CA ARG A 53 13.41 -2.03 -26.72
C ARG A 53 12.49 -3.22 -26.73
N THR A 54 12.71 -4.13 -25.79
CA THR A 54 11.82 -5.26 -25.52
C THR A 54 10.47 -4.79 -24.99
N SER A 55 9.43 -5.61 -25.14
CA SER A 55 8.11 -5.32 -24.57
C SER A 55 8.14 -5.13 -23.05
N ALA A 56 9.06 -5.78 -22.33
CA ALA A 56 9.22 -5.63 -20.89
C ALA A 56 9.79 -4.25 -20.52
N GLU A 57 10.81 -3.79 -21.25
CA GLU A 57 11.37 -2.44 -21.08
C GLU A 57 10.33 -1.36 -21.40
N ILE A 58 9.55 -1.53 -22.48
CA ILE A 58 8.46 -0.60 -22.82
C ILE A 58 7.42 -0.55 -21.70
N ARG A 59 7.00 -1.70 -21.15
CA ARG A 59 6.07 -1.73 -20.01
C ARG A 59 6.64 -1.00 -18.79
N SER A 60 7.91 -1.22 -18.45
CA SER A 60 8.57 -0.52 -17.35
C SER A 60 8.56 1.01 -17.56
N MET A 61 8.86 1.47 -18.78
CA MET A 61 8.85 2.90 -19.10
C MET A 61 7.44 3.50 -18.99
N VAL A 62 6.42 2.78 -19.47
CA VAL A 62 5.01 3.19 -19.34
C VAL A 62 4.62 3.29 -17.86
N ALA A 63 4.97 2.29 -17.04
CA ALA A 63 4.71 2.29 -15.61
C ALA A 63 5.38 3.47 -14.88
N ASP A 64 6.63 3.80 -15.23
CA ASP A 64 7.35 4.95 -14.66
C ASP A 64 6.68 6.29 -15.01
N ILE A 65 6.26 6.47 -16.26
CA ILE A 65 5.57 7.69 -16.73
C ILE A 65 4.21 7.85 -16.02
N LEU A 66 3.46 6.76 -15.89
CA LEU A 66 2.15 6.77 -15.26
C LEU A 66 2.25 6.99 -13.76
N THR A 67 3.23 6.36 -13.12
CA THR A 67 3.57 6.59 -11.72
C THR A 67 3.85 8.07 -11.46
N ALA A 68 4.72 8.68 -12.28
CA ALA A 68 5.03 10.10 -12.17
C ALA A 68 3.78 10.98 -12.32
N THR A 69 2.94 10.66 -13.32
CA THR A 69 1.72 11.41 -13.61
C THR A 69 0.72 11.32 -12.46
N ILE A 70 0.42 10.11 -11.97
CA ILE A 70 -0.57 9.87 -10.92
C ILE A 70 -0.11 10.51 -9.61
N VAL A 71 1.15 10.29 -9.21
CA VAL A 71 1.69 10.88 -7.97
C VAL A 71 1.66 12.41 -8.04
N SER A 72 2.07 13.01 -9.17
CA SER A 72 2.03 14.47 -9.33
C SER A 72 0.59 15.01 -9.33
N SER A 73 -0.35 14.35 -10.00
CA SER A 73 -1.77 14.75 -10.02
C SER A 73 -2.41 14.74 -8.63
N HIS A 74 -2.07 13.75 -7.80
CA HIS A 74 -2.67 13.62 -6.46
C HIS A 74 -1.93 14.40 -5.37
N LEU A 75 -0.60 14.31 -5.32
CA LEU A 75 0.20 14.91 -4.24
C LEU A 75 0.70 16.32 -4.59
N GLY A 76 0.59 16.72 -5.86
CA GLY A 76 1.04 18.00 -6.38
C GLY A 76 2.46 17.94 -6.92
N GLN A 77 2.73 18.70 -7.98
CA GLN A 77 4.03 18.72 -8.66
C GLN A 77 5.18 19.05 -7.70
N HIS A 78 4.97 20.00 -6.78
CA HIS A 78 5.99 20.38 -5.79
C HIS A 78 6.35 19.22 -4.86
N TRP A 79 5.33 18.51 -4.34
CA TRP A 79 5.56 17.34 -3.49
C TRP A 79 6.29 16.24 -4.27
N TYR A 80 5.86 15.98 -5.52
CA TYR A 80 6.49 14.99 -6.39
C TYR A 80 7.96 15.30 -6.64
N GLU A 81 8.31 16.55 -6.95
CA GLU A 81 9.69 16.95 -7.16
C GLU A 81 10.53 16.77 -5.88
N GLN A 82 10.03 17.22 -4.73
CA GLN A 82 10.77 17.15 -3.47
C GLN A 82 10.95 15.74 -2.93
N ASN A 83 9.94 14.89 -3.07
CA ASN A 83 9.89 13.59 -2.38
C ASN A 83 10.17 12.42 -3.32
N PHE A 84 9.86 12.56 -4.61
CA PHE A 84 9.78 11.42 -5.53
C PHE A 84 10.89 11.42 -6.58
N THR A 85 11.34 12.59 -7.05
CA THR A 85 12.41 12.70 -8.07
C THR A 85 13.78 13.02 -7.48
N MET A 86 13.85 13.75 -6.36
CA MET A 86 15.12 14.13 -5.77
C MET A 86 15.95 12.89 -5.39
N GLY A 87 17.21 12.87 -5.86
CA GLY A 87 18.19 11.84 -5.50
C GLY A 87 18.60 11.84 -4.03
N LYS A 88 18.07 12.78 -3.23
CA LYS A 88 18.27 12.90 -1.79
C LYS A 88 16.98 12.51 -1.07
N VAL A 89 17.08 11.52 -0.19
CA VAL A 89 16.00 11.12 0.71
C VAL A 89 15.84 12.20 1.77
N ASN A 90 14.63 12.74 1.90
CA ASN A 90 14.28 13.61 3.01
C ASN A 90 13.68 12.78 4.16
N ASP A 91 13.48 13.41 5.31
CA ASP A 91 12.99 12.71 6.50
C ASP A 91 11.64 12.04 6.24
N GLN A 92 10.73 12.70 5.52
CA GLN A 92 9.40 12.20 5.19
C GLN A 92 9.40 10.90 4.37
N THR A 93 10.37 10.74 3.46
CA THR A 93 10.46 9.59 2.56
C THR A 93 11.40 8.48 3.06
N ARG A 94 12.09 8.74 4.18
CA ARG A 94 13.02 7.82 4.81
C ARG A 94 12.37 6.47 5.13
N GLY A 95 13.07 5.39 4.83
CA GLY A 95 12.56 4.02 5.02
C GLY A 95 11.45 3.62 4.04
N TYR A 96 11.08 4.50 3.10
CA TYR A 96 10.19 4.18 1.98
C TYR A 96 10.93 4.23 0.63
N LEU A 97 11.55 5.37 0.30
CA LEU A 97 12.34 5.56 -0.93
C LEU A 97 13.83 5.59 -0.58
N TYR A 98 14.66 4.95 -1.42
CA TYR A 98 16.11 4.91 -1.22
C TYR A 98 16.84 5.76 -2.28
N PRO A 99 17.94 6.43 -1.92
CA PRO A 99 18.64 7.30 -2.85
C PRO A 99 19.34 6.46 -3.92
N THR A 100 19.07 6.76 -5.19
CA THR A 100 19.61 6.02 -6.34
C THR A 100 20.97 6.53 -6.80
N HIS A 101 21.35 7.76 -6.46
CA HIS A 101 22.51 8.44 -7.07
C HIS A 101 23.75 8.55 -6.16
N GLU A 102 23.63 8.35 -4.85
CA GLU A 102 24.72 8.67 -3.90
C GLU A 102 25.63 7.48 -3.54
N LEU A 103 25.36 6.29 -4.07
CA LEU A 103 26.14 5.10 -3.74
C LEU A 103 26.53 4.37 -5.04
N PRO A 104 27.76 4.56 -5.56
CA PRO A 104 28.21 3.99 -6.83
C PRO A 104 28.22 2.46 -6.89
N ASN A 105 28.04 1.79 -5.73
CA ASN A 105 27.91 0.34 -5.61
C ASN A 105 26.58 -0.10 -4.96
N VAL A 106 25.56 0.77 -4.89
CA VAL A 106 24.25 0.34 -4.37
C VAL A 106 23.65 -0.71 -5.30
N ASP A 107 23.43 -1.84 -4.64
CA ASP A 107 22.75 -3.05 -5.06
C ASP A 107 21.59 -2.72 -6.01
N GLN A 108 21.62 -3.31 -7.21
CA GLN A 108 20.53 -3.31 -8.18
C GLN A 108 19.19 -3.57 -7.50
N TYR A 109 19.22 -4.36 -6.42
CA TYR A 109 18.15 -4.57 -5.47
C TYR A 109 17.41 -3.29 -5.00
N LEU A 110 18.11 -2.33 -4.38
CA LEU A 110 17.46 -1.16 -3.76
C LEU A 110 16.81 -0.26 -4.81
N ARG A 111 17.35 -0.24 -6.04
CA ARG A 111 16.72 0.47 -7.17
C ARG A 111 15.42 -0.20 -7.56
N THR A 112 15.42 -1.52 -7.73
CA THR A 112 14.21 -2.30 -8.03
C THR A 112 13.17 -2.13 -6.92
N TYR A 113 13.60 -2.18 -5.65
CA TYR A 113 12.73 -2.01 -4.50
C TYR A 113 12.13 -0.61 -4.39
N THR A 114 12.93 0.43 -4.65
CA THR A 114 12.44 1.81 -4.73
C THR A 114 11.43 1.96 -5.86
N SER A 115 11.73 1.43 -7.06
CA SER A 115 10.82 1.51 -8.21
C SER A 115 9.49 0.82 -7.93
N HIS A 116 9.54 -0.39 -7.37
CA HIS A 116 8.34 -1.12 -6.97
C HIS A 116 7.49 -0.33 -5.96
N ARG A 117 8.08 0.23 -4.90
CA ARG A 117 7.34 1.06 -3.92
C ARG A 117 6.73 2.31 -4.56
N LYS A 118 7.42 2.93 -5.51
CA LYS A 118 6.90 4.05 -6.29
C LYS A 118 5.67 3.66 -7.10
N HIS A 119 5.73 2.54 -7.81
CA HIS A 119 4.62 1.99 -8.60
C HIS A 119 3.44 1.63 -7.69
N GLU A 120 3.70 0.96 -6.57
CA GLU A 120 2.66 0.60 -5.59
C GLU A 120 1.99 1.85 -5.02
N LEU A 121 2.73 2.89 -4.61
CA LEU A 121 2.12 4.13 -4.14
C LEU A 121 1.20 4.74 -5.20
N ALA A 122 1.66 4.87 -6.44
CA ALA A 122 0.85 5.39 -7.54
C ALA A 122 -0.42 4.54 -7.76
N ARG A 123 -0.26 3.22 -7.76
CA ARG A 123 -1.38 2.29 -7.88
C ARG A 123 -2.40 2.53 -6.78
N ARG A 124 -2.00 2.60 -5.51
CA ARG A 124 -2.90 2.87 -4.38
C ARG A 124 -3.61 4.22 -4.48
N LEU A 125 -2.89 5.27 -4.83
CA LEU A 125 -3.48 6.60 -5.03
C LEU A 125 -4.55 6.55 -6.12
N HIS A 126 -4.26 5.87 -7.23
CA HIS A 126 -5.22 5.73 -8.32
C HIS A 126 -6.44 4.90 -7.93
N GLN A 127 -6.27 3.79 -7.20
CA GLN A 127 -7.37 2.90 -6.85
C GLN A 127 -8.31 3.48 -5.80
N LEU A 128 -7.75 4.20 -4.83
CA LEU A 128 -8.51 4.68 -3.68
C LEU A 128 -9.15 6.06 -3.92
N GLN A 129 -8.93 6.67 -5.10
CA GLN A 129 -9.33 8.05 -5.35
C GLN A 129 -10.82 8.35 -5.35
N THR A 130 -11.66 7.32 -5.45
CA THR A 130 -13.12 7.45 -5.49
C THR A 130 -13.78 7.32 -4.12
N PHE A 131 -13.02 7.01 -3.07
CA PHE A 131 -13.56 6.88 -1.72
C PHE A 131 -13.68 8.25 -1.05
N ASP A 132 -14.77 8.46 -0.31
CA ASP A 132 -15.09 9.75 0.34
C ASP A 132 -13.98 10.24 1.28
N TRP A 133 -13.25 9.31 1.91
CA TRP A 133 -12.16 9.63 2.83
C TRP A 133 -10.83 9.95 2.13
N PHE A 134 -10.72 9.73 0.82
CA PHE A 134 -9.47 9.89 0.07
C PHE A 134 -8.85 11.30 0.13
N PRO A 135 -9.61 12.41 0.09
CA PRO A 135 -9.02 13.73 0.25
C PRO A 135 -8.23 13.90 1.56
N SER A 136 -8.72 13.33 2.67
CA SER A 136 -8.02 13.35 3.95
C SER A 136 -6.75 12.49 3.92
N THR A 137 -6.80 11.36 3.22
CA THR A 137 -5.65 10.48 2.98
C THR A 137 -4.55 11.18 2.20
N ILE A 138 -4.89 11.97 1.18
CA ILE A 138 -3.91 12.75 0.42
C ILE A 138 -3.17 13.73 1.34
N GLU A 139 -3.89 14.42 2.21
CA GLU A 139 -3.28 15.35 3.15
C GLU A 139 -2.40 14.62 4.19
N HIS A 140 -2.86 13.47 4.66
CA HIS A 140 -2.06 12.61 5.54
C HIS A 140 -0.75 12.18 4.87
N VAL A 141 -0.80 11.64 3.64
CA VAL A 141 0.40 11.24 2.88
C VAL A 141 1.37 12.41 2.69
N ARG A 142 0.86 13.64 2.49
CA ARG A 142 1.70 14.84 2.34
C ARG A 142 2.37 15.29 3.62
N THR A 143 1.83 14.97 4.79
CA THR A 143 2.26 15.55 6.07
C THR A 143 2.93 14.55 7.01
N THR A 144 2.76 13.24 6.78
CA THR A 144 3.31 12.19 7.64
C THR A 144 4.42 11.39 6.96
N GLN A 145 5.04 10.49 7.74
CA GLN A 145 6.07 9.59 7.24
C GLN A 145 5.49 8.69 6.13
N LEU A 146 6.01 8.80 4.91
CA LEU A 146 5.48 8.12 3.73
C LEU A 146 5.45 6.60 3.92
N SER A 147 6.41 6.04 4.66
CA SER A 147 6.47 4.61 4.97
C SER A 147 5.22 4.09 5.68
N GLY A 148 4.71 4.85 6.66
CA GLY A 148 3.48 4.52 7.39
C GLY A 148 2.25 4.74 6.52
N ALA A 149 2.10 5.96 5.99
CA ALA A 149 0.96 6.37 5.19
C ALA A 149 0.75 5.47 3.96
N ALA A 150 1.82 5.11 3.24
CA ALA A 150 1.72 4.21 2.10
C ALA A 150 1.31 2.79 2.51
N PHE A 151 1.76 2.31 3.67
CA PHE A 151 1.36 0.99 4.15
C PHE A 151 -0.09 0.96 4.61
N GLU A 152 -0.62 2.04 5.20
CA GLU A 152 -2.07 2.16 5.46
C GLU A 152 -2.89 2.01 4.18
N LEU A 153 -2.43 2.59 3.06
CA LEU A 153 -3.10 2.42 1.76
C LEU A 153 -3.04 1.00 1.24
N ASP A 154 -1.91 0.32 1.46
CA ASP A 154 -1.77 -1.10 1.14
C ASP A 154 -2.76 -1.95 1.95
N VAL A 155 -2.90 -1.66 3.25
CA VAL A 155 -3.87 -2.34 4.13
C VAL A 155 -5.30 -2.07 3.69
N ALA A 156 -5.65 -0.80 3.40
CA ALA A 156 -6.98 -0.46 2.92
C ALA A 156 -7.33 -1.23 1.64
N THR A 157 -6.41 -1.29 0.68
CA THR A 157 -6.64 -2.02 -0.58
C THR A 157 -6.74 -3.52 -0.37
N TYR A 158 -5.91 -4.08 0.52
CA TYR A 158 -5.97 -5.48 0.89
C TYR A 158 -7.34 -5.85 1.50
N LEU A 159 -7.87 -5.02 2.40
CA LEU A 159 -9.16 -5.23 3.04
C LEU A 159 -10.34 -5.13 2.05
N MET A 160 -10.25 -4.22 1.09
CA MET A 160 -11.28 -4.01 0.06
C MET A 160 -11.41 -5.14 -0.95
N ALA A 161 -10.53 -6.13 -0.90
CA ALA A 161 -10.68 -7.29 -1.77
C ALA A 161 -11.87 -8.17 -1.40
N LEU A 162 -12.40 -7.97 -0.20
CA LEU A 162 -13.77 -8.29 0.12
C LEU A 162 -14.64 -7.07 -0.25
N PRO A 163 -15.81 -7.25 -0.90
CA PRO A 163 -16.72 -6.17 -1.29
C PRO A 163 -17.44 -5.58 -0.06
N LEU A 164 -16.66 -5.07 0.88
CA LEU A 164 -17.04 -4.61 2.20
C LEU A 164 -16.50 -3.21 2.41
N ARG A 165 -17.16 -2.47 3.30
CA ARG A 165 -16.83 -1.07 3.53
C ARG A 165 -15.58 -0.95 4.40
N VAL A 166 -14.68 -0.07 3.99
CA VAL A 166 -13.49 0.35 4.74
C VAL A 166 -13.55 1.87 4.89
N ASP A 167 -13.46 2.35 6.13
CA ASP A 167 -13.39 3.78 6.43
C ASP A 167 -12.04 4.12 7.07
N ARG A 168 -11.51 5.31 6.80
CA ARG A 168 -10.36 5.87 7.51
C ARG A 168 -10.83 6.55 8.80
N VAL A 169 -10.07 6.41 9.88
CA VAL A 169 -10.29 7.14 11.13
C VAL A 169 -9.36 8.35 11.19
N SER A 170 -9.90 9.49 11.61
CA SER A 170 -9.12 10.72 11.80
C SER A 170 -8.47 10.71 13.19
N GLU A 171 -7.22 11.13 13.27
CA GLU A 171 -6.50 11.23 14.53
C GLU A 171 -7.16 12.25 15.47
N THR A 172 -7.40 11.83 16.71
CA THR A 172 -7.97 12.63 17.80
C THR A 172 -6.92 13.00 18.87
N GLY A 173 -5.80 12.26 18.92
CA GLY A 173 -4.79 12.35 19.97
C GLY A 173 -5.13 11.53 21.22
N ILE A 174 -6.24 10.79 21.22
CA ILE A 174 -6.75 10.00 22.34
C ILE A 174 -6.45 8.51 22.12
N LYS A 175 -5.70 7.92 23.07
CA LYS A 175 -5.40 6.48 23.05
C LYS A 175 -6.66 5.63 23.09
N GLY A 176 -6.77 4.70 22.14
CA GLY A 176 -7.96 3.85 21.97
C GLY A 176 -8.97 4.39 20.96
N GLU A 177 -8.73 5.60 20.43
CA GLU A 177 -9.55 6.24 19.40
C GLU A 177 -8.72 6.56 18.14
N ASP A 178 -7.39 6.50 18.23
CA ASP A 178 -6.44 6.80 17.14
C ASP A 178 -5.88 5.53 16.47
N PHE A 179 -6.77 4.71 15.92
CA PHE A 179 -6.38 3.63 15.01
C PHE A 179 -6.61 4.05 13.55
N ASP A 180 -6.10 3.30 12.58
CA ASP A 180 -6.00 3.80 11.20
C ASP A 180 -7.29 3.60 10.39
N LEU A 181 -7.91 2.40 10.47
CA LEU A 181 -9.08 2.04 9.64
C LEU A 181 -10.18 1.31 10.43
N LEU A 182 -11.40 1.42 9.93
CA LEU A 182 -12.55 0.59 10.31
C LEU A 182 -12.92 -0.36 9.16
N PHE A 183 -13.10 -1.64 9.49
CA PHE A 183 -13.49 -2.67 8.52
C PHE A 183 -14.86 -3.27 8.85
N TRP A 184 -15.85 -3.00 8.00
CA TRP A 184 -17.26 -3.33 8.22
C TRP A 184 -17.63 -4.72 7.69
N VAL A 185 -17.30 -5.74 8.46
CA VAL A 185 -17.63 -7.16 8.18
C VAL A 185 -18.81 -7.69 8.98
N ARG A 186 -19.29 -6.90 9.94
CA ARG A 186 -20.39 -7.19 10.87
C ARG A 186 -20.91 -5.86 11.43
N GLU A 187 -21.93 -5.91 12.28
CA GLU A 187 -22.55 -4.72 12.90
C GLU A 187 -21.53 -3.83 13.61
N THR A 188 -20.63 -4.44 14.41
CA THR A 188 -19.48 -3.73 15.00
C THR A 188 -18.25 -3.88 14.09
N PRO A 189 -17.75 -2.79 13.48
CA PRO A 189 -16.59 -2.86 12.62
C PRO A 189 -15.34 -3.30 13.38
N ILE A 190 -14.40 -3.92 12.68
CA ILE A 190 -13.10 -4.29 13.24
C ILE A 190 -12.18 -3.08 13.13
N ALA A 191 -11.62 -2.63 14.25
CA ALA A 191 -10.59 -1.61 14.29
C ALA A 191 -9.27 -2.18 13.76
N ILE A 192 -8.61 -1.44 12.88
CA ILE A 192 -7.39 -1.85 12.21
C ILE A 192 -6.28 -0.86 12.54
N GLU A 193 -5.13 -1.40 12.95
CA GLU A 193 -3.91 -0.64 13.18
C GLU A 193 -2.80 -1.13 12.25
N ALA A 194 -2.27 -0.23 11.42
CA ALA A 194 -1.15 -0.48 10.53
C ALA A 194 0.16 0.03 11.17
N LYS A 195 1.22 -0.77 11.07
CA LYS A 195 2.55 -0.43 11.56
C LYS A 195 3.62 -0.80 10.56
N THR A 196 4.58 0.10 10.41
CA THR A 196 5.83 -0.17 9.72
C THR A 196 7.01 0.00 10.66
N LYS A 197 8.14 -0.56 10.26
CA LYS A 197 9.42 -0.34 10.90
C LYS A 197 10.39 0.29 9.93
N GLU A 198 11.31 1.08 10.50
CA GLU A 198 12.43 1.62 9.75
C GLU A 198 13.43 0.50 9.47
N ASP A 199 14.08 0.55 8.31
CA ASP A 199 14.99 -0.53 7.88
C ASP A 199 16.24 -0.68 8.74
N ASN A 200 16.63 0.39 9.46
CA ASN A 200 17.74 0.37 10.41
C ASN A 200 17.35 -0.19 11.79
N THR A 201 16.07 -0.48 12.03
CA THR A 201 15.63 -1.03 13.33
C THR A 201 16.14 -2.46 13.45
N GLU A 202 16.76 -2.82 14.56
CA GLU A 202 17.19 -4.19 14.82
C GLU A 202 16.00 -5.14 15.02
N PHE A 203 16.07 -6.31 14.39
CA PHE A 203 15.14 -7.41 14.63
C PHE A 203 15.42 -8.06 15.99
N SER A 204 14.50 -7.92 16.94
CA SER A 204 14.58 -8.56 18.26
C SER A 204 13.19 -8.78 18.86
N GLU A 205 13.09 -9.69 19.84
CA GLU A 205 11.85 -9.88 20.60
C GLU A 205 11.35 -8.57 21.22
N GLN A 206 12.26 -7.77 21.79
CA GLN A 206 11.91 -6.50 22.42
C GLN A 206 11.32 -5.52 21.40
N THR A 207 11.89 -5.44 20.19
CA THR A 207 11.36 -4.61 19.10
C THR A 207 9.93 -5.02 18.74
N ILE A 208 9.69 -6.32 18.50
CA ILE A 208 8.34 -6.83 18.17
C ILE A 208 7.37 -6.54 19.31
N LYS A 209 7.75 -6.85 20.55
CA LYS A 209 6.93 -6.64 21.75
C LYS A 209 6.51 -5.19 21.93
N GLN A 210 7.43 -4.24 21.77
CA GLN A 210 7.10 -2.82 21.88
C GLN A 210 6.14 -2.36 20.77
N THR A 211 6.31 -2.89 19.56
CA THR A 211 5.49 -2.54 18.40
C THR A 211 4.06 -3.00 18.58
N ILE A 212 3.89 -4.29 18.87
CA ILE A 212 2.58 -4.89 19.12
C ILE A 212 1.90 -4.26 20.33
N LYS A 213 2.64 -3.97 21.41
CA LYS A 213 2.08 -3.27 22.58
C LYS A 213 1.58 -1.87 22.23
N ARG A 214 2.33 -1.10 21.43
CA ARG A 214 1.90 0.24 20.99
C ARG A 214 0.68 0.15 20.07
N ALA A 215 0.70 -0.74 19.09
CA ALA A 215 -0.41 -0.98 18.19
C ALA A 215 -1.70 -1.36 18.96
N GLY A 216 -1.62 -2.35 19.85
CA GLY A 216 -2.75 -2.75 20.68
C GLY A 216 -3.27 -1.64 21.61
N SER A 217 -2.43 -0.68 21.99
CA SER A 217 -2.87 0.44 22.85
C SER A 217 -3.73 1.47 22.11
N GLN A 218 -3.62 1.54 20.78
CA GLN A 218 -4.44 2.40 19.92
C GLN A 218 -5.80 1.78 19.60
N LEU A 219 -5.91 0.45 19.66
CA LEU A 219 -7.19 -0.23 19.46
C LEU A 219 -8.18 0.05 20.61
N PRO A 220 -9.50 0.11 20.33
CA PRO A 220 -10.54 0.39 21.32
C PRO A 220 -10.53 -0.54 22.52
N LYS A 221 -10.89 -0.01 23.71
CA LYS A 221 -11.02 -0.83 24.92
C LYS A 221 -12.25 -1.73 24.82
N GLY A 222 -12.12 -2.98 25.27
CA GLY A 222 -13.24 -3.93 25.32
C GLY A 222 -13.61 -4.54 23.98
N GLN A 223 -12.88 -4.23 22.91
CA GLN A 223 -13.06 -4.81 21.58
C GLN A 223 -11.73 -5.37 21.08
N THR A 224 -11.79 -6.37 20.21
CA THR A 224 -10.63 -6.86 19.47
C THR A 224 -10.52 -6.15 18.12
N GLY A 225 -9.29 -5.94 17.68
CA GLY A 225 -8.95 -5.41 16.37
C GLY A 225 -7.84 -6.21 15.70
N PHE A 226 -7.54 -5.84 14.46
CA PHE A 226 -6.44 -6.42 13.70
C PHE A 226 -5.24 -5.49 13.70
N VAL A 227 -4.05 -6.08 13.76
CA VAL A 227 -2.80 -5.35 13.54
C VAL A 227 -2.21 -5.79 12.23
N PHE A 228 -1.92 -4.85 11.35
CA PHE A 228 -1.16 -5.07 10.13
C PHE A 228 0.25 -4.55 10.36
N MET A 229 1.26 -5.37 10.07
CA MET A 229 2.66 -4.99 10.23
C MET A 229 3.45 -5.29 8.97
N ARG A 230 4.17 -4.29 8.46
CA ARG A 230 5.14 -4.49 7.38
C ARG A 230 6.51 -4.78 7.96
N ILE A 231 7.10 -5.90 7.56
CA ILE A 231 8.44 -6.28 7.95
C ILE A 231 9.46 -5.52 7.09
N PRO A 232 10.46 -4.87 7.71
CA PRO A 232 11.59 -4.32 6.97
C PRO A 232 12.33 -5.39 6.20
N MET A 233 12.78 -5.03 5.01
CA MET A 233 13.55 -5.92 4.17
C MET A 233 14.77 -6.52 4.86
N PRO A 234 15.59 -5.78 5.63
CA PRO A 234 16.75 -6.35 6.32
C PRO A 234 16.43 -7.43 7.34
N TRP A 235 15.17 -7.57 7.77
CA TRP A 235 14.76 -8.64 8.68
C TRP A 235 14.47 -9.94 7.95
N VAL A 236 14.24 -9.91 6.63
CA VAL A 236 13.86 -11.10 5.86
C VAL A 236 15.05 -12.06 5.78
N GLY A 237 14.92 -13.20 6.43
CA GLY A 237 15.94 -14.25 6.47
C GLY A 237 15.65 -15.29 7.55
N PRO A 238 16.57 -16.24 7.78
CA PRO A 238 16.35 -17.38 8.69
C PRO A 238 15.95 -16.99 10.10
N LEU A 239 16.53 -15.93 10.67
CA LEU A 239 16.21 -15.47 12.03
C LEU A 239 14.74 -15.04 12.18
N LEU A 240 14.19 -14.37 11.16
CA LEU A 240 12.77 -14.00 11.15
C LEU A 240 11.92 -15.27 11.04
N GLU A 241 12.25 -16.16 10.12
CA GLU A 241 11.48 -17.41 9.91
C GLU A 241 11.47 -18.31 11.16
N GLU A 242 12.58 -18.36 11.90
CA GLU A 242 12.73 -19.18 13.11
C GLU A 242 12.01 -18.57 14.32
N HIS A 243 12.14 -17.26 14.56
CA HIS A 243 11.77 -16.67 15.85
C HIS A 243 10.52 -15.77 15.82
N TYR A 244 10.08 -15.31 14.66
CA TYR A 244 9.06 -14.25 14.57
C TYR A 244 7.73 -14.62 15.23
N ASN A 245 7.25 -15.86 15.03
CA ASN A 245 6.00 -16.32 15.64
C ASN A 245 6.10 -16.46 17.17
N GLU A 246 7.25 -16.87 17.70
CA GLU A 246 7.50 -16.90 19.15
C GLU A 246 7.49 -15.48 19.74
N TYR A 247 8.09 -14.53 19.02
CA TYR A 247 8.10 -13.11 19.43
C TYR A 247 6.70 -12.50 19.38
N LEU A 248 5.90 -12.81 18.35
CA LEU A 248 4.49 -12.40 18.28
C LEU A 248 3.67 -13.02 19.42
N HIS A 249 3.89 -14.29 19.72
CA HIS A 249 3.22 -14.96 20.83
C HIS A 249 3.55 -14.28 22.17
N SER A 250 4.83 -14.07 22.48
CA SER A 250 5.28 -13.33 23.67
C SER A 250 4.68 -11.91 23.73
N ALA A 251 4.62 -11.22 22.58
CA ALA A 251 4.10 -9.87 22.48
C ALA A 251 2.57 -9.76 22.66
N THR A 252 1.82 -10.77 22.26
CA THR A 252 0.35 -10.77 22.24
C THR A 252 -0.28 -11.52 23.42
N ARG A 253 0.47 -12.34 24.16
CA ARG A 253 -0.03 -13.15 25.30
C ARG A 253 -0.84 -12.36 26.34
N SER A 254 -0.49 -11.10 26.59
CA SER A 254 -1.20 -10.23 27.55
C SER A 254 -2.20 -9.28 26.90
N SER A 255 -2.34 -9.32 25.57
CA SER A 255 -3.26 -8.47 24.84
C SER A 255 -4.65 -9.09 24.79
N THR A 256 -5.65 -8.28 25.15
CA THR A 256 -7.06 -8.59 24.96
C THR A 256 -7.67 -7.81 23.79
N ARG A 257 -6.89 -6.94 23.13
CA ARG A 257 -7.37 -6.04 22.08
C ARG A 257 -6.92 -6.42 20.69
N ILE A 258 -6.00 -7.36 20.55
CA ILE A 258 -5.51 -7.81 19.26
C ILE A 258 -6.01 -9.22 19.07
N SER A 259 -6.76 -9.49 17.99
CA SER A 259 -7.20 -10.85 17.66
C SER A 259 -6.30 -11.50 16.62
N VAL A 260 -5.87 -10.76 15.59
CA VAL A 260 -5.02 -11.27 14.50
C VAL A 260 -3.93 -10.26 14.17
N VAL A 261 -2.72 -10.76 13.89
CA VAL A 261 -1.63 -9.97 13.30
C VAL A 261 -1.41 -10.43 11.86
N PHE A 262 -1.58 -9.51 10.91
CA PHE A 262 -1.28 -9.68 9.49
C PHE A 262 0.11 -9.13 9.22
N THR A 263 0.99 -9.93 8.66
CA THR A 263 2.39 -9.55 8.43
C THR A 263 2.68 -9.47 6.93
N ALA A 264 2.94 -8.26 6.43
CA ALA A 264 3.38 -8.05 5.04
C ALA A 264 4.90 -8.23 4.94
N ILE A 265 5.32 -9.11 4.04
CA ILE A 265 6.73 -9.41 3.76
C ILE A 265 6.96 -9.25 2.26
N ASP A 266 7.74 -8.24 1.88
CA ASP A 266 8.17 -8.08 0.48
C ASP A 266 9.40 -8.97 0.25
N LYS A 267 9.28 -9.96 -0.64
CA LYS A 267 10.41 -10.82 -1.04
C LYS A 267 10.85 -10.51 -2.45
N LEU A 268 12.15 -10.61 -2.66
CA LEU A 268 12.74 -10.52 -3.98
C LEU A 268 12.63 -11.86 -4.72
N GLY A 269 12.07 -11.83 -5.91
CA GLY A 269 12.11 -12.92 -6.86
C GLY A 269 13.06 -12.63 -8.01
N ARG A 270 13.59 -13.69 -8.62
CA ARG A 270 14.22 -13.62 -9.95
C ARG A 270 13.33 -14.36 -10.94
N ASN A 271 12.91 -13.66 -11.98
CA ASN A 271 12.08 -14.20 -13.04
C ASN A 271 12.94 -15.04 -14.01
N ALA A 272 12.28 -15.87 -14.82
CA ALA A 272 12.94 -16.77 -15.78
C ALA A 272 13.76 -16.02 -16.85
N ASP A 273 13.37 -14.79 -17.17
CA ASP A 273 14.08 -13.89 -18.09
C ASP A 273 15.28 -13.17 -17.44
N GLY A 274 15.59 -13.49 -16.19
CA GLY A 274 16.68 -12.90 -15.41
C GLY A 274 16.32 -11.56 -14.77
N THR A 275 15.13 -11.01 -15.02
CA THR A 275 14.65 -9.79 -14.36
C THR A 275 14.34 -10.05 -12.89
N THR A 276 14.31 -8.99 -12.11
CA THR A 276 14.02 -9.03 -10.68
C THR A 276 12.61 -8.52 -10.44
N SER A 277 11.83 -9.24 -9.65
CA SER A 277 10.48 -8.86 -9.23
C SER A 277 10.40 -8.80 -7.72
N ILE A 278 9.45 -8.03 -7.20
CA ILE A 278 9.15 -8.00 -5.77
C ILE A 278 7.72 -8.48 -5.61
N THR A 279 7.55 -9.47 -4.75
CA THR A 279 6.24 -10.05 -4.43
C THR A 279 6.00 -9.85 -2.95
N ARG A 280 4.82 -9.32 -2.62
CA ARG A 280 4.35 -9.24 -1.24
C ARG A 280 3.65 -10.52 -0.82
N PHE A 281 4.09 -11.07 0.30
CA PHE A 281 3.45 -12.18 0.98
C PHE A 281 2.78 -11.67 2.26
N TRP A 282 1.67 -12.31 2.62
CA TRP A 282 0.98 -12.07 3.88
C TRP A 282 1.06 -13.30 4.77
N ASP A 283 1.60 -13.14 5.97
CA ASP A 283 1.55 -14.15 7.03
C ASP A 283 0.52 -13.76 8.09
N TYR A 284 -0.06 -14.75 8.77
CA TYR A 284 -1.21 -14.59 9.65
C TYR A 284 -0.94 -15.25 10.99
N PHE A 285 -0.94 -14.45 12.05
CA PHE A 285 -0.76 -14.94 13.40
C PHE A 285 -2.06 -14.81 14.20
N LYS A 286 -2.55 -15.94 14.71
CA LYS A 286 -3.73 -16.03 15.59
C LYS A 286 -3.29 -15.84 17.05
N THR A 287 -3.80 -14.81 17.72
CA THR A 287 -3.58 -14.62 19.16
C THR A 287 -4.36 -15.65 20.00
N GLU A 288 -3.96 -15.86 21.25
CA GLU A 288 -4.65 -16.78 22.18
C GLU A 288 -6.13 -16.42 22.39
N ASN A 289 -6.45 -15.13 22.42
CA ASN A 289 -7.80 -14.61 22.67
C ASN A 289 -8.57 -14.31 21.37
N CYS A 290 -8.09 -14.79 20.22
CA CYS A 290 -8.71 -14.52 18.92
C CYS A 290 -10.10 -15.15 18.82
N PRO A 291 -11.18 -14.36 18.64
CA PRO A 291 -12.50 -14.91 18.35
C PRO A 291 -12.48 -15.78 17.09
N GLU A 292 -13.24 -16.87 17.08
CA GLU A 292 -13.27 -17.79 15.92
C GLU A 292 -13.68 -17.08 14.63
N GLN A 293 -14.64 -16.16 14.71
CA GLN A 293 -15.09 -15.37 13.57
C GLN A 293 -13.98 -14.48 13.00
N ASP A 294 -13.18 -13.84 13.86
CA ASP A 294 -12.05 -12.99 13.47
C ASP A 294 -11.01 -13.83 12.71
N TRP A 295 -10.70 -15.04 13.21
CA TRP A 295 -9.79 -15.95 12.53
C TRP A 295 -10.34 -16.44 11.18
N LYS A 296 -11.64 -16.74 11.10
CA LYS A 296 -12.29 -17.13 9.84
C LYS A 296 -12.19 -16.03 8.79
N ILE A 297 -12.36 -14.77 9.18
CA ILE A 297 -12.16 -13.61 8.28
C ILE A 297 -10.71 -13.56 7.78
N ALA A 298 -9.73 -13.72 8.68
CA ALA A 298 -8.32 -13.76 8.28
C ALA A 298 -8.00 -14.90 7.30
N MET A 299 -8.58 -16.08 7.51
CA MET A 299 -8.42 -17.22 6.60
C MET A 299 -9.11 -17.01 5.26
N ASN A 300 -10.24 -16.30 5.20
CA ASN A 300 -10.85 -15.92 3.92
C ASN A 300 -9.92 -15.02 3.12
N PHE A 301 -9.29 -14.03 3.77
CA PHE A 301 -8.28 -13.20 3.11
C PHE A 301 -7.10 -14.03 2.60
N ARG A 302 -6.61 -14.97 3.41
CA ARG A 302 -5.58 -15.91 2.97
C ARG A 302 -6.00 -16.69 1.73
N SER A 303 -7.19 -17.27 1.72
CA SER A 303 -7.70 -18.02 0.55
C SER A 303 -7.83 -17.15 -0.70
N LEU A 304 -8.27 -15.90 -0.55
CA LEU A 304 -8.31 -14.96 -1.67
C LEU A 304 -6.89 -14.60 -2.15
N HIS A 305 -5.94 -14.43 -1.24
CA HIS A 305 -4.55 -14.12 -1.59
C HIS A 305 -3.89 -15.27 -2.34
N ASP A 306 -3.98 -16.48 -1.77
CA ASP A 306 -3.38 -17.70 -2.31
C ASP A 306 -4.02 -18.09 -3.65
N GLY A 307 -5.27 -17.68 -3.88
CA GLY A 307 -5.97 -17.83 -5.17
C GLY A 307 -5.71 -16.71 -6.18
N GLU A 308 -4.79 -15.78 -5.90
CA GLU A 308 -4.47 -14.61 -6.74
C GLU A 308 -5.66 -13.65 -6.98
N PHE A 309 -6.72 -13.75 -6.16
CA PHE A 309 -7.92 -12.90 -6.25
C PHE A 309 -7.73 -11.52 -5.59
N LEU A 310 -6.63 -11.32 -4.85
CA LEU A 310 -6.27 -10.03 -4.25
C LEU A 310 -5.49 -9.11 -5.20
N GLU A 311 -5.29 -9.49 -6.47
CA GLU A 311 -4.86 -8.56 -7.53
C GLU A 311 -6.00 -7.57 -7.83
N MET A 312 -6.45 -6.83 -6.82
CA MET A 312 -7.28 -5.67 -7.06
C MET A 312 -6.38 -4.61 -7.67
N ALA A 313 -6.45 -4.54 -9.00
CA ALA A 313 -6.19 -3.48 -9.96
C ALA A 313 -6.18 -4.19 -11.33
N PRO A 314 -6.65 -3.60 -12.43
CA PRO A 314 -6.23 -4.10 -13.73
C PRO A 314 -4.69 -4.13 -13.76
N ARG A 315 -4.10 -5.21 -14.27
CA ARG A 315 -2.64 -5.35 -14.55
C ARG A 315 -2.08 -4.26 -15.48
N LEU A 316 -2.97 -3.42 -16.00
CA LEU A 316 -2.66 -2.25 -16.78
C LEU A 316 -3.25 -1.04 -16.06
N PRO A 317 -2.45 0.00 -15.82
CA PRO A 317 -1.05 0.12 -16.22
C PRO A 317 -0.01 -0.51 -15.27
N PHE A 318 -0.43 -1.13 -14.17
CA PHE A 318 0.44 -1.61 -13.09
C PHE A 318 0.45 -3.12 -12.98
#